data_AF-A0A925FM49-F1
#
_entry.id   AF-A0A925FM49-F1
#
_cell.length_a   1.000
_cell.length_b   1.000
_cell.length_c   1.000
_cell.angle_alpha   90.00
_cell.angle_beta   90.00
_cell.angle_gamma   90.00
#
_symmetry.space_group_name_H-M   'P 1'
#
loop_
_entity.id
_entity.type
_entity.pdbx_description
1 polymer ?
#
loop_
_entity_poly.entity_id
_entity_poly.type
_entity_poly.pdbx_seq_one_letter_code
_entity_poly.pdbx_strand_id
1 'polypeptide(L)'
;MAVKNIKTLSESARQNKGKRLAAKGFVTRIGDGFRVRTSDSLRTSTIFIVRRDELGPIRCDCPAYKCESYVQIGFRCEHIMAVRYAIVMKNTEFDVRTSRANNGTLTTESRKSERGEQNAKSSSKIVSGDRHARNVDLDVFRLDKTRGKYDMKQNRTPETNANEIKEIFSPGEDQGNVLNFSSTLRELRKNVDPDLVRQREGRRDRNGKVQMVDYVEWHTVADILDQTAPNWAHSVRDIREVGNFMTVTVAITIDGVTREGIGTGLVRSEMGIKKAEHDALKRAAVKFGIARDLYKREFDAIDREETATPAAKTEFSADPVAQSISDLVTSKQLSMIRMLAREKSINADEECSALMNCKCSELTRRAASALIVHLQELTAQHVPMRRAG
;
A
#
# COMPACT_ATOMS: atom_id res chain seq x y z
N MET A 1 -47.06 -5.61 15.75
CA MET A 1 -45.69 -6.16 15.94
C MET A 1 -44.78 -5.01 16.34
N ALA A 2 -44.24 -5.01 17.56
CA ALA A 2 -43.39 -3.92 18.03
C ALA A 2 -41.98 -4.03 17.42
N VAL A 3 -41.63 -3.11 16.52
CA VAL A 3 -40.26 -2.95 16.02
C VAL A 3 -39.43 -2.43 17.20
N LYS A 4 -38.67 -3.33 17.84
CA LYS A 4 -37.69 -2.92 18.86
C LYS A 4 -36.73 -1.95 18.17
N ASN A 5 -36.60 -0.76 18.74
CA ASN A 5 -35.69 0.28 18.28
C ASN A 5 -34.25 -0.27 18.36
N ILE A 6 -33.72 -0.74 17.24
CA ILE A 6 -32.36 -1.27 17.15
C ILE A 6 -31.45 -0.06 17.22
N LYS A 7 -30.86 0.20 18.40
CA LYS A 7 -29.87 1.27 18.55
C LYS A 7 -28.68 0.97 17.63
N THR A 8 -28.53 1.78 16.59
CA THR A 8 -27.37 1.74 15.71
C THR A 8 -26.14 2.21 16.49
N LEU A 9 -25.24 1.28 16.77
CA LEU A 9 -23.95 1.61 17.38
C LEU A 9 -23.12 2.45 16.39
N SER A 10 -22.34 3.42 16.90
CA SER A 10 -21.35 4.14 16.09
C SER A 10 -20.33 3.17 15.49
N GLU A 11 -19.65 3.57 14.41
CA GLU A 11 -18.67 2.71 13.76
C GLU A 11 -17.56 2.27 14.73
N SER A 12 -16.99 3.21 15.49
CA SER A 12 -15.99 2.93 16.53
C SER A 12 -16.49 1.92 17.57
N ALA A 13 -17.74 2.05 18.02
CA ALA A 13 -18.35 1.10 18.96
C ALA A 13 -18.50 -0.30 18.36
N ARG A 14 -18.88 -0.42 17.08
CA ARG A 14 -18.96 -1.70 16.36
C ARG A 14 -17.58 -2.34 16.21
N GLN A 15 -16.56 -1.56 15.86
CA GLN A 15 -15.19 -2.05 15.75
C GLN A 15 -14.67 -2.57 17.09
N ASN A 16 -14.87 -1.82 18.17
CA ASN A 16 -14.47 -2.23 19.52
C ASN A 16 -15.21 -3.49 20.00
N LYS A 17 -16.52 -3.59 19.74
CA LYS A 17 -17.30 -4.79 20.05
C LYS A 17 -16.79 -6.00 19.26
N GLY A 18 -16.53 -5.85 17.96
CA GLY A 18 -15.95 -6.89 17.11
C GLY A 18 -14.60 -7.38 17.62
N LYS A 19 -13.70 -6.46 18.01
CA LYS A 19 -12.40 -6.79 18.60
C LYS A 19 -12.54 -7.62 19.88
N ARG A 20 -13.48 -7.25 20.76
CA ARG A 20 -13.78 -8.00 22.00
C ARG A 20 -14.31 -9.40 21.73
N LEU A 21 -15.17 -9.57 20.73
CA LEU A 21 -15.69 -10.89 20.33
C LEU A 21 -14.59 -11.82 19.82
N ALA A 22 -13.69 -11.28 18.98
CA ALA A 22 -12.53 -12.03 18.49
C ALA A 22 -11.60 -12.45 19.64
N ALA A 23 -11.27 -11.52 20.54
CA ALA A 23 -10.42 -11.79 21.70
C ALA A 23 -11.01 -12.83 22.66
N LYS A 24 -12.35 -12.94 22.77
CA LYS A 24 -13.03 -13.97 23.56
C LYS A 24 -13.07 -15.36 22.91
N GLY A 25 -12.52 -15.51 21.70
CA GLY A 25 -12.58 -16.77 20.95
C GLY A 25 -13.98 -17.13 20.48
N PHE A 26 -14.88 -16.15 20.34
CA PHE A 26 -16.26 -16.38 19.93
C PHE A 26 -16.45 -16.52 18.41
N VAL A 27 -15.36 -16.57 17.65
CA VAL A 27 -15.36 -16.75 16.21
C VAL A 27 -14.82 -18.13 15.87
N THR A 28 -15.64 -18.94 15.21
CA THR A 28 -15.29 -20.31 14.78
C THR A 28 -15.48 -20.46 13.28
N ARG A 29 -14.52 -21.06 12.58
CA ARG A 29 -14.65 -21.32 11.13
C ARG A 29 -15.62 -22.49 10.90
N ILE A 30 -16.55 -22.35 9.96
CA ILE A 30 -17.53 -23.37 9.59
C ILE A 30 -17.64 -23.43 8.05
N GLY A 31 -17.02 -24.44 7.44
CA GLY A 31 -16.97 -24.57 5.98
C GLY A 31 -16.29 -23.36 5.32
N ASP A 32 -17.03 -22.69 4.44
CA ASP A 32 -16.67 -21.46 3.73
C ASP A 32 -16.90 -20.18 4.55
N GLY A 33 -17.58 -20.29 5.69
CA GLY A 33 -17.99 -19.17 6.54
C GLY A 33 -17.39 -19.18 7.94
N PHE A 34 -17.91 -18.26 8.75
CA PHE A 34 -17.59 -18.12 10.16
C PHE A 34 -18.86 -18.04 10.99
N ARG A 35 -18.84 -18.70 12.15
CA ARG A 35 -19.84 -18.64 13.19
C ARG A 35 -19.35 -17.66 14.25
N VAL A 36 -20.15 -16.66 14.59
CA VAL A 36 -19.85 -15.66 15.63
C VAL A 36 -20.88 -15.79 16.74
N ARG A 37 -20.42 -16.03 17.97
CA ARG A 37 -21.29 -16.08 19.16
C ARG A 37 -21.30 -14.73 19.85
N THR A 38 -22.48 -14.23 20.19
CA THR A 38 -22.67 -13.00 20.98
C THR A 38 -23.44 -13.32 22.25
N SER A 39 -23.02 -12.71 23.35
CA SER A 39 -23.72 -12.80 24.63
C SER A 39 -24.42 -11.47 24.88
N ASP A 40 -25.73 -11.41 24.69
CA ASP A 40 -26.52 -10.21 24.97
C ASP A 40 -26.94 -10.14 26.46
N SER A 41 -26.84 -11.25 27.19
CA SER A 41 -27.03 -11.32 28.64
C SER A 41 -26.42 -12.62 29.21
N LEU A 42 -26.35 -12.74 30.54
CA LEU A 42 -25.73 -13.88 31.26
C LEU A 42 -26.31 -15.27 30.92
N ARG A 43 -27.44 -15.38 30.21
CA ARG A 43 -28.13 -16.67 30.00
C ARG A 43 -28.46 -17.05 28.56
N THR A 44 -28.27 -16.16 27.58
CA THR A 44 -28.57 -16.50 26.18
C THR A 44 -27.47 -16.02 25.25
N SER A 45 -26.80 -16.98 24.61
CA SER A 45 -25.89 -16.68 23.50
C SER A 45 -26.64 -16.77 22.18
N THR A 46 -26.61 -15.70 21.41
CA THR A 46 -27.05 -15.66 20.01
C THR A 46 -25.89 -16.06 19.10
N ILE A 47 -26.20 -16.73 18.00
CA ILE A 47 -25.22 -17.19 17.02
C ILE A 47 -25.56 -16.58 15.68
N PHE A 48 -24.56 -15.98 15.05
CA PHE A 48 -24.64 -15.37 13.73
C PHE A 48 -23.63 -15.99 12.77
N ILE A 49 -23.97 -16.02 11.49
CA ILE A 49 -23.16 -16.57 10.42
C ILE A 49 -22.67 -15.42 9.53
N VAL A 50 -21.37 -15.45 9.23
CA VAL A 50 -20.70 -14.53 8.31
C VAL A 50 -20.11 -15.35 7.16
N ARG A 51 -20.51 -15.07 5.92
CA ARG A 51 -20.08 -15.78 4.71
C ARG A 51 -19.75 -14.80 3.59
N ARG A 52 -18.98 -15.24 2.59
CA ARG A 52 -18.89 -14.54 1.30
C ARG A 52 -20.00 -15.04 0.40
N ASP A 53 -20.68 -14.14 -0.27
CA ASP A 53 -21.58 -14.50 -1.37
C ASP A 53 -20.77 -14.96 -2.58
N GLU A 54 -21.45 -15.67 -3.49
CA GLU A 54 -20.93 -16.08 -4.80
C GLU A 54 -20.41 -14.90 -5.63
N LEU A 55 -20.97 -13.70 -5.43
CA LEU A 55 -20.59 -12.47 -6.12
C LEU A 55 -19.42 -11.71 -5.45
N GLY A 56 -18.84 -12.26 -4.37
CA GLY A 56 -17.69 -11.69 -3.66
C GLY A 56 -17.94 -10.85 -2.39
N PRO A 57 -19.12 -10.21 -2.13
CA PRO A 57 -19.28 -9.42 -0.91
C PRO A 57 -19.48 -10.31 0.34
N ILE A 58 -18.98 -9.84 1.49
CA ILE A 58 -19.17 -10.52 2.78
C ILE A 58 -20.53 -10.12 3.38
N ARG A 59 -21.35 -11.10 3.73
CA ARG A 59 -22.65 -10.92 4.39
C ARG A 59 -22.69 -11.51 5.79
N CYS A 60 -23.54 -10.91 6.63
CA CYS A 60 -23.88 -11.43 7.95
C CYS A 60 -25.40 -11.60 8.07
N ASP A 61 -25.86 -12.66 8.73
CA ASP A 61 -27.28 -12.92 8.96
C ASP A 61 -27.89 -12.12 10.13
N CYS A 62 -27.11 -11.29 10.82
CA CYS A 62 -27.61 -10.52 11.96
C CYS A 62 -28.61 -9.41 11.55
N PRO A 63 -29.59 -9.09 12.40
CA PRO A 63 -30.60 -8.07 12.10
C PRO A 63 -30.01 -6.71 11.74
N ALA A 64 -28.96 -6.27 12.46
CA ALA A 64 -28.31 -4.99 12.20
C ALA A 64 -27.72 -4.92 10.78
N TYR A 65 -27.09 -5.99 10.30
CA TYR A 65 -26.58 -6.03 8.92
C TYR A 65 -27.72 -6.02 7.91
N LYS A 66 -28.78 -6.81 8.14
CA LYS A 66 -29.94 -6.85 7.25
C LYS A 66 -30.67 -5.50 7.16
N CYS A 67 -30.72 -4.71 8.22
CA CYS A 67 -31.34 -3.39 8.19
C CYS A 67 -30.43 -2.35 7.51
N GLU A 68 -29.16 -2.28 7.89
CA GLU A 68 -28.29 -1.17 7.51
C GLU A 68 -27.58 -1.36 6.16
N SER A 69 -27.39 -2.60 5.70
CA SER A 69 -26.70 -2.86 4.43
C SER A 69 -27.44 -2.34 3.19
N TYR A 70 -28.76 -2.11 3.29
CA TYR A 70 -29.54 -1.47 2.23
C TYR A 70 -29.38 0.05 2.20
N VAL A 71 -29.07 0.66 3.35
CA VAL A 71 -28.95 2.11 3.49
C VAL A 71 -27.51 2.55 3.21
N GLN A 72 -26.53 1.79 3.68
CA GLN A 72 -25.12 2.13 3.56
C GLN A 72 -24.35 1.03 2.83
N ILE A 73 -23.97 1.32 1.57
CA ILE A 73 -23.07 0.45 0.80
C ILE A 73 -21.76 0.30 1.56
N GLY A 74 -21.36 -0.95 1.83
CA GLY A 74 -20.14 -1.26 2.58
C GLY A 74 -20.32 -1.29 4.10
N PHE A 75 -21.55 -1.23 4.62
CA PHE A 75 -21.81 -1.43 6.05
C PHE A 75 -21.21 -2.73 6.58
N ARG A 76 -20.56 -2.67 7.75
CA ARG A 76 -20.00 -3.83 8.45
C ARG A 76 -20.51 -3.85 9.88
N CYS A 77 -21.25 -4.91 10.21
CA CYS A 77 -21.69 -5.15 11.59
C CYS A 77 -20.51 -5.62 12.47
N GLU A 78 -20.73 -5.66 13.79
CA GLU A 78 -19.73 -6.12 14.75
C GLU A 78 -19.26 -7.57 14.49
N HIS A 79 -20.10 -8.43 13.90
CA HIS A 79 -19.76 -9.82 13.60
C HIS A 79 -18.77 -9.91 12.43
N ILE A 80 -18.96 -9.09 11.38
CA ILE A 80 -18.00 -9.00 10.28
C ILE A 80 -16.65 -8.47 10.79
N MET A 81 -16.68 -7.48 11.68
CA MET A 81 -15.47 -6.96 12.31
C MET A 81 -14.80 -8.03 13.19
N ALA A 82 -15.56 -8.82 13.95
CA ALA A 82 -15.02 -9.92 14.76
C ALA A 82 -14.29 -10.96 13.90
N VAL A 83 -14.86 -11.35 12.74
CA VAL A 83 -14.21 -12.26 11.79
C VAL A 83 -12.91 -11.67 11.25
N ARG A 84 -12.92 -10.38 10.86
CA ARG A 84 -11.72 -9.69 10.39
C ARG A 84 -10.61 -9.74 11.43
N TYR A 85 -10.90 -9.42 12.70
CA TYR A 85 -9.90 -9.46 13.76
C TYR A 85 -9.42 -10.89 14.08
N ALA A 86 -10.32 -11.88 14.08
CA ALA A 86 -9.95 -13.27 14.34
C ALA A 86 -9.00 -13.83 13.27
N ILE A 87 -9.19 -13.46 11.99
CA ILE A 87 -8.27 -13.85 10.90
C ILE A 87 -6.91 -13.19 11.09
N VAL A 88 -6.88 -11.89 11.39
CA VAL A 88 -5.62 -11.15 11.61
C VAL A 88 -4.85 -11.76 12.79
N MET A 89 -5.51 -12.03 13.92
CA MET A 89 -4.86 -12.64 15.09
C MET A 89 -4.27 -14.03 14.79
N LYS A 90 -4.99 -14.88 14.05
CA LYS A 90 -4.48 -16.20 13.67
C LYS A 90 -3.27 -16.14 12.74
N ASN A 91 -3.27 -15.20 11.80
CA ASN A 91 -2.12 -15.01 10.91
C ASN A 91 -0.89 -14.54 11.69
N THR A 92 -1.07 -13.59 12.62
CA THR A 92 0.04 -13.13 13.48
C THR A 92 0.58 -14.23 14.40
N GLU A 93 -0.27 -15.14 14.90
CA GLU A 93 0.18 -16.29 15.70
C GLU A 93 0.95 -17.31 14.86
N PHE A 94 0.58 -17.51 13.59
CA PHE A 94 1.27 -18.41 12.68
C PHE A 94 2.68 -17.89 12.34
N ASP A 95 2.84 -16.58 12.16
CA ASP A 95 4.13 -15.96 11.88
C ASP A 95 5.10 -16.09 13.07
N VAL A 96 4.61 -15.92 14.30
CA VAL A 96 5.42 -16.10 15.53
C VAL A 96 5.84 -17.55 15.75
N ARG A 97 4.99 -18.52 15.40
CA ARG A 97 5.34 -19.95 15.50
C ARG A 97 6.35 -20.37 14.45
N THR A 98 6.20 -19.89 13.22
CA THR A 98 7.13 -20.17 12.12
C THR A 98 8.52 -19.58 12.38
N SER A 99 8.58 -18.37 12.96
CA SER A 99 9.85 -17.74 13.34
C SER A 99 10.52 -18.40 14.56
N ARG A 100 9.77 -19.04 15.46
CA ARG A 100 10.35 -19.87 16.54
C ARG A 100 10.85 -21.24 16.06
N ALA A 101 10.21 -21.85 15.07
CA ALA A 101 10.63 -23.14 14.53
C ALA A 101 11.96 -23.04 13.74
N ASN A 102 12.24 -21.90 13.12
CA ASN A 102 13.47 -21.70 12.33
C ASN A 102 14.73 -21.38 13.14
N ASN A 103 14.62 -21.16 14.47
CA ASN A 103 15.77 -20.84 15.33
C ASN A 103 16.31 -22.06 16.12
N GLY A 104 15.93 -23.28 15.75
CA GLY A 104 16.24 -24.50 16.51
C GLY A 104 16.90 -25.61 15.71
N THR A 105 17.96 -25.36 14.93
CA THR A 105 18.87 -26.45 14.48
C THR A 105 20.27 -25.90 14.17
N LEU A 106 21.16 -25.96 15.16
CA LEU A 106 22.61 -25.91 14.97
C LEU A 106 23.22 -26.95 15.93
N THR A 107 23.19 -28.20 15.49
CA THR A 107 23.92 -29.31 16.09
C THR A 107 25.36 -29.24 15.63
N THR A 108 26.27 -28.95 16.56
CA THR A 108 27.71 -29.12 16.39
C THR A 108 28.08 -30.60 16.50
N GLU A 109 28.63 -31.14 15.42
CA GLU A 109 29.36 -32.41 15.43
C GLU A 109 30.70 -32.21 16.14
N SER A 110 31.02 -33.06 17.12
CA SER A 110 32.41 -33.43 17.40
C SER A 110 32.50 -34.83 18.01
N ARG A 111 33.49 -35.58 17.52
CA ARG A 111 33.72 -37.00 17.69
C ARG A 111 34.36 -37.35 19.05
N LYS A 112 33.97 -38.53 19.56
CA LYS A 112 34.73 -39.55 20.30
C LYS A 112 35.69 -39.13 21.43
N SER A 113 35.40 -39.60 22.64
CA SER A 113 36.29 -40.55 23.34
C SER A 113 35.55 -41.24 24.49
N GLU A 114 35.73 -42.55 24.60
CA GLU A 114 35.28 -43.45 25.64
C GLU A 114 35.95 -43.13 26.99
N ARG A 115 35.25 -43.43 28.10
CA ARG A 115 35.69 -44.30 29.23
C ARG A 115 34.99 -43.95 30.55
N GLY A 116 34.33 -44.96 31.13
CA GLY A 116 34.28 -45.12 32.60
C GLY A 116 32.94 -44.87 33.29
N GLU A 117 32.15 -45.95 33.44
CA GLU A 117 31.23 -46.12 34.55
C GLU A 117 31.98 -46.07 35.90
N GLN A 118 31.38 -45.44 36.93
CA GLN A 118 31.14 -46.05 38.25
C GLN A 118 30.46 -45.07 39.23
N ASN A 119 29.26 -45.46 39.65
CA ASN A 119 28.73 -45.53 41.01
C ASN A 119 29.05 -44.47 42.10
N ALA A 120 27.93 -43.94 42.61
CA ALA A 120 27.45 -44.00 44.00
C ALA A 120 28.05 -43.09 45.11
N LYS A 121 27.09 -42.32 45.67
CA LYS A 121 26.78 -42.06 47.09
C LYS A 121 27.76 -41.30 47.99
N SER A 122 27.11 -40.41 48.75
CA SER A 122 27.39 -39.98 50.13
C SER A 122 28.60 -39.05 50.30
N SER A 123 28.69 -38.13 51.24
CA SER A 123 27.77 -37.48 52.18
C SER A 123 28.63 -36.45 52.92
N SER A 124 28.04 -35.32 53.29
CA SER A 124 28.28 -34.58 54.55
C SER A 124 29.62 -33.87 54.83
N LYS A 125 29.42 -32.60 55.24
CA LYS A 125 30.07 -31.80 56.29
C LYS A 125 31.39 -31.07 55.98
N ILE A 126 31.33 -29.73 55.89
CA ILE A 126 31.68 -28.70 56.90
C ILE A 126 33.20 -28.62 57.15
N VAL A 127 33.81 -27.47 56.86
CA VAL A 127 34.58 -26.60 57.81
C VAL A 127 35.31 -25.50 57.02
N SER A 128 35.23 -24.31 57.62
CA SER A 128 35.86 -23.00 57.42
C SER A 128 37.31 -22.89 56.89
N GLY A 129 37.63 -21.70 56.36
CA GLY A 129 38.85 -20.99 56.77
C GLY A 129 39.66 -20.31 55.67
N ASP A 130 39.38 -19.01 55.46
CA ASP A 130 40.33 -17.89 55.42
C ASP A 130 41.69 -17.96 54.67
N ARG A 131 41.86 -16.94 53.80
CA ARG A 131 43.00 -15.99 53.64
C ARG A 131 44.05 -16.16 52.52
N HIS A 132 44.18 -15.02 51.80
CA HIS A 132 45.38 -14.38 51.22
C HIS A 132 46.00 -15.04 49.98
N ALA A 133 46.56 -14.37 48.98
CA ALA A 133 46.67 -12.97 48.51
C ALA A 133 47.48 -13.03 47.19
N ARG A 134 47.58 -11.89 46.49
CA ARG A 134 48.46 -11.52 45.32
C ARG A 134 47.75 -11.63 43.95
N ASN A 135 47.38 -10.51 43.30
CA ASN A 135 48.18 -9.47 42.59
C ASN A 135 48.90 -9.96 41.34
N VAL A 136 48.39 -9.53 40.16
CA VAL A 136 49.06 -8.94 38.97
C VAL A 136 47.92 -8.28 38.15
N ASP A 137 47.71 -6.95 38.15
CA ASP A 137 48.36 -5.84 37.40
C ASP A 137 47.95 -5.68 35.91
N LEU A 138 47.40 -4.47 35.64
CA LEU A 138 47.53 -3.56 34.46
C LEU A 138 46.91 -4.00 33.11
N ASP A 139 46.29 -3.16 32.26
CA ASP A 139 46.09 -1.71 32.16
C ASP A 139 44.94 -1.44 31.13
N VAL A 140 43.99 -0.51 31.36
CA VAL A 140 43.92 0.88 30.80
C VAL A 140 43.79 0.91 29.27
N PHE A 141 42.67 1.36 28.68
CA PHE A 141 42.45 2.79 28.39
C PHE A 141 40.98 3.24 28.41
N ARG A 142 40.83 4.39 29.07
CA ARG A 142 39.68 5.28 29.25
C ARG A 142 39.71 6.32 28.11
N LEU A 143 38.57 6.81 27.64
CA LEU A 143 38.46 8.16 27.08
C LEU A 143 37.06 8.75 27.29
N ASP A 144 37.06 10.06 27.49
CA ASP A 144 36.25 10.79 28.45
C ASP A 144 34.99 11.46 27.89
N LYS A 145 34.10 11.76 28.85
CA LYS A 145 33.00 12.71 28.77
C LYS A 145 33.54 14.15 28.74
N THR A 146 33.00 14.99 27.87
CA THR A 146 32.99 16.45 28.07
C THR A 146 31.57 16.94 28.35
N ARG A 147 31.47 17.67 29.46
CA ARG A 147 30.29 18.38 29.99
C ARG A 147 30.15 19.73 29.28
N GLY A 148 28.95 20.05 28.80
CA GLY A 148 28.51 21.41 28.51
C GLY A 148 27.35 21.78 29.44
N LYS A 149 27.57 22.77 30.30
CA LYS A 149 26.59 23.37 31.22
C LYS A 149 25.66 24.30 30.44
N TYR A 150 24.35 24.22 30.65
CA TYR A 150 23.45 25.37 30.53
C TYR A 150 22.40 25.31 31.65
N ASP A 151 22.32 26.43 32.38
CA ASP A 151 21.52 26.66 33.57
C ASP A 151 20.02 26.68 33.29
N MET A 152 19.26 25.89 34.05
CA MET A 152 17.81 26.03 34.18
C MET A 152 17.48 27.00 35.31
N LYS A 153 16.87 28.14 34.97
CA LYS A 153 16.25 29.04 35.95
C LYS A 153 14.85 28.55 36.28
N GLN A 154 14.67 28.17 37.54
CA GLN A 154 13.39 27.92 38.20
C GLN A 154 12.70 29.25 38.50
N ASN A 155 11.40 29.35 38.19
CA ASN A 155 10.50 30.32 38.82
C ASN A 155 9.36 29.56 39.53
N ARG A 156 9.43 29.58 40.86
CA ARG A 156 8.30 29.55 41.83
C ARG A 156 7.55 30.89 41.69
N THR A 157 6.24 31.08 41.84
CA THR A 157 5.12 30.65 42.73
C THR A 157 3.86 31.45 42.27
N PRO A 158 2.64 31.43 42.88
CA PRO A 158 2.13 30.66 44.02
C PRO A 158 0.77 29.94 43.78
N GLU A 159 0.39 29.16 44.79
CA GLU A 159 -0.91 28.52 45.02
C GLU A 159 -2.04 29.54 45.24
N THR A 160 -3.25 29.23 44.77
CA THR A 160 -4.50 29.64 45.46
C THR A 160 -5.71 28.76 45.08
N ASN A 161 -6.27 28.15 46.12
CA ASN A 161 -7.66 27.78 46.39
C ASN A 161 -8.46 26.80 45.51
N ALA A 162 -8.84 25.71 46.20
CA ALA A 162 -9.91 24.79 45.87
C ALA A 162 -11.31 25.40 46.11
N ASN A 163 -12.29 24.74 45.49
CA ASN A 163 -13.76 24.90 45.54
C ASN A 163 -14.38 25.89 44.55
N GLU A 164 -14.86 25.37 43.41
CA GLU A 164 -16.32 25.28 43.16
C GLU A 164 -16.59 24.39 41.93
N ILE A 165 -17.33 23.30 42.16
CA ILE A 165 -17.95 22.48 41.13
C ILE A 165 -19.24 23.18 40.73
N LYS A 166 -19.34 23.64 39.48
CA LYS A 166 -20.63 23.76 38.77
C LYS A 166 -20.47 23.31 37.32
N GLU A 167 -21.26 22.30 37.00
CA GLU A 167 -21.49 21.74 35.67
C GLU A 167 -21.92 22.83 34.68
N ILE A 168 -21.19 22.93 33.56
CA ILE A 168 -21.74 23.43 32.31
C ILE A 168 -21.33 22.44 31.22
N PHE A 169 -22.19 21.47 30.98
CA PHE A 169 -22.13 20.59 29.82
C PHE A 169 -22.68 21.39 28.63
N SER A 170 -21.81 22.04 27.88
CA SER A 170 -22.17 22.67 26.59
C SER A 170 -21.97 21.65 25.46
N PRO A 171 -23.03 21.25 24.73
CA PRO A 171 -22.89 20.46 23.52
C PRO A 171 -22.65 21.42 22.35
N GLY A 172 -21.40 21.57 21.86
CA GLY A 172 -21.16 22.52 20.77
C GLY A 172 -19.78 22.60 20.10
N GLU A 173 -18.86 21.65 20.26
CA GLU A 173 -17.50 21.79 19.68
C GLU A 173 -17.27 21.14 18.30
N ASP A 174 -18.19 20.33 17.77
CA ASP A 174 -17.93 19.59 16.53
C ASP A 174 -18.08 20.42 15.23
N GLN A 175 -18.70 21.60 15.27
CA GLN A 175 -18.88 22.41 14.07
C GLN A 175 -17.65 23.29 13.75
N GLY A 176 -16.82 23.62 14.74
CA GLY A 176 -15.60 24.42 14.54
C GLY A 176 -14.47 23.65 13.85
N ASN A 177 -14.35 22.35 14.13
CA ASN A 177 -13.29 21.49 13.57
C ASN A 177 -13.44 21.25 12.06
N VAL A 178 -14.68 21.17 11.56
CA VAL A 178 -14.92 20.93 10.11
C VAL A 178 -14.56 22.15 9.28
N LEU A 179 -14.85 23.36 9.77
CA LEU A 179 -14.47 24.61 9.09
C LEU A 179 -12.94 24.78 9.09
N ASN A 180 -12.28 24.46 10.20
CA ASN A 180 -10.82 24.51 10.33
C ASN A 180 -10.11 23.54 9.36
N PHE A 181 -10.55 22.28 9.32
CA PHE A 181 -9.96 21.30 8.39
C PHE A 181 -10.13 21.70 6.92
N SER A 182 -11.29 22.28 6.55
CA SER A 182 -11.53 22.73 5.18
C SER A 182 -10.59 23.88 4.76
N SER A 183 -10.27 24.80 5.68
CA SER A 183 -9.26 25.85 5.45
C SER A 183 -7.85 25.28 5.34
N THR A 184 -7.48 24.34 6.22
CA THR A 184 -6.19 23.64 6.17
C THR A 184 -6.01 22.93 4.83
N LEU A 185 -7.03 22.20 4.36
CA LEU A 185 -7.00 21.57 3.05
C LEU A 185 -6.91 22.55 1.89
N ARG A 186 -7.50 23.74 2.01
CA ARG A 186 -7.41 24.78 0.98
C ARG A 186 -5.98 25.34 0.89
N GLU A 187 -5.33 25.52 2.04
CA GLU A 187 -3.94 25.97 2.11
C GLU A 187 -2.98 24.92 1.55
N LEU A 188 -3.14 23.65 1.96
CA LEU A 188 -2.36 22.51 1.49
C LEU A 188 -2.48 22.25 -0.02
N ARG A 189 -3.52 22.77 -0.68
CA ARG A 189 -3.75 22.65 -2.13
C ARG A 189 -3.09 23.75 -2.95
N LYS A 190 -2.53 24.78 -2.32
CA LYS A 190 -1.78 25.81 -3.05
C LYS A 190 -0.60 25.17 -3.78
N ASN A 191 -0.29 25.71 -4.96
CA ASN A 191 0.85 25.23 -5.73
C ASN A 191 2.13 25.45 -4.92
N VAL A 192 3.03 24.47 -4.99
CA VAL A 192 4.35 24.58 -4.36
C VAL A 192 5.16 25.62 -5.14
N ASP A 193 5.96 26.40 -4.40
CA ASP A 193 6.90 27.35 -4.99
C ASP A 193 7.82 26.64 -6.01
N PRO A 194 7.91 27.11 -7.26
CA PRO A 194 8.79 26.54 -8.28
C PRO A 194 10.25 26.37 -7.82
N ASP A 195 10.76 27.22 -6.93
CA ASP A 195 12.14 27.15 -6.44
C ASP A 195 12.42 25.92 -5.56
N LEU A 196 11.35 25.35 -4.97
CA LEU A 196 11.40 24.15 -4.15
C LEU A 196 11.24 22.86 -4.98
N VAL A 197 10.95 22.99 -6.28
CA VAL A 197 10.82 21.86 -7.20
C VAL A 197 12.19 21.51 -7.75
N ARG A 198 12.57 20.25 -7.61
CA ARG A 198 13.80 19.68 -8.16
C ARG A 198 13.49 18.81 -9.35
N GLN A 199 14.47 18.63 -10.23
CA GLN A 199 14.35 17.74 -11.38
C GLN A 199 15.30 16.57 -11.25
N ARG A 200 14.85 15.38 -11.66
CA ARG A 200 15.70 14.20 -11.78
C ARG A 200 15.47 13.52 -13.12
N GLU A 201 16.46 12.76 -13.54
CA GLU A 201 16.31 11.86 -14.67
C GLU A 201 15.23 10.82 -14.36
N GLY A 202 14.20 10.79 -15.20
CA GLY A 202 13.10 9.83 -15.14
C GLY A 202 13.31 8.70 -16.13
N ARG A 203 12.28 8.45 -16.94
CA ARG A 203 12.33 7.40 -17.95
C ARG A 203 13.18 7.85 -19.14
N ARG A 204 13.97 6.92 -19.69
CA ARG A 204 14.63 7.12 -20.98
C ARG A 204 13.75 6.52 -22.08
N ASP A 205 13.45 7.31 -23.10
CA ASP A 205 12.69 6.88 -24.26
C ASP A 205 13.52 5.95 -25.15
N ARG A 206 12.85 5.23 -26.06
CA ARG A 206 13.51 4.38 -27.07
C ARG A 206 14.53 5.15 -27.91
N ASN A 207 14.33 6.46 -28.07
CA ASN A 207 15.20 7.35 -28.83
C ASN A 207 16.39 7.88 -28.01
N GLY A 208 16.60 7.37 -26.78
CA GLY A 208 17.69 7.77 -25.89
C GLY A 208 17.47 9.11 -25.16
N LYS A 209 16.38 9.83 -25.45
CA LYS A 209 16.00 11.06 -24.74
C LYS A 209 15.59 10.73 -23.31
N VAL A 210 16.16 11.44 -22.33
CA VAL A 210 15.82 11.30 -20.92
C VAL A 210 14.71 12.29 -20.61
N GLN A 211 13.57 11.81 -20.10
CA GLN A 211 12.52 12.66 -19.58
C GLN A 211 12.89 13.11 -18.18
N MET A 212 12.88 14.42 -17.96
CA MET A 212 13.08 15.00 -16.64
C MET A 212 11.77 14.93 -15.86
N VAL A 213 11.85 14.49 -14.61
CA VAL A 213 10.72 14.34 -13.70
C VAL A 213 10.87 15.33 -12.57
N ASP A 214 9.88 16.20 -12.45
CA ASP A 214 9.78 17.18 -11.37
C ASP A 214 9.42 16.47 -10.06
N TYR A 215 10.10 16.81 -8.97
CA TYR A 215 9.80 16.25 -7.66
C TYR A 215 10.10 17.24 -6.55
N VAL A 216 9.46 17.02 -5.41
CA VAL A 216 9.74 17.77 -4.17
C VAL A 216 10.45 16.84 -3.18
N GLU A 217 11.39 17.41 -2.44
CA GLU A 217 12.13 16.71 -1.39
C GLU A 217 11.24 16.46 -0.17
N TRP A 218 11.56 15.42 0.61
CA TRP A 218 10.68 14.99 1.70
C TRP A 218 10.61 16.03 2.83
N HIS A 219 11.72 16.72 3.13
CA HIS A 219 11.77 17.75 4.16
C HIS A 219 10.90 18.94 3.79
N THR A 220 10.88 19.36 2.52
CA THR A 220 9.98 20.42 2.06
C THR A 220 8.51 20.07 2.30
N VAL A 221 8.13 18.80 2.10
CA VAL A 221 6.76 18.34 2.41
C VAL A 221 6.49 18.41 3.92
N ALA A 222 7.47 18.05 4.76
CA ALA A 222 7.35 18.17 6.20
C ALA A 222 7.25 19.64 6.65
N ASP A 223 8.07 20.54 6.10
CA ASP A 223 8.04 21.98 6.41
C ASP A 223 6.68 22.60 6.06
N ILE A 224 6.10 22.23 4.91
CA ILE A 224 4.75 22.67 4.52
C ILE A 224 3.72 22.16 5.52
N LEU A 225 3.81 20.90 5.94
CA LEU A 225 2.89 20.32 6.94
C LEU A 225 3.03 21.00 8.30
N ASP A 226 4.25 21.28 8.77
CA ASP A 226 4.50 21.97 10.03
C ASP A 226 3.94 23.40 10.04
N GLN A 227 4.05 24.11 8.91
CA GLN A 227 3.54 25.47 8.77
C GLN A 227 2.01 25.54 8.67
N THR A 228 1.41 24.62 7.93
CA THR A 228 -0.03 24.68 7.58
C THR A 228 -0.92 23.86 8.50
N ALA A 229 -0.39 22.79 9.09
CA ALA A 229 -1.13 21.82 9.88
C ALA A 229 -0.26 21.32 11.06
N PRO A 230 0.05 22.15 12.07
CA PRO A 230 1.03 21.83 13.12
C PRO A 230 0.64 20.63 14.00
N ASN A 231 -0.61 20.18 13.94
CA ASN A 231 -1.11 19.00 14.63
C ASN A 231 -1.06 17.72 13.76
N TRP A 232 -0.37 17.75 12.63
CA TRP A 232 -0.21 16.57 11.79
C TRP A 232 0.58 15.48 12.52
N ALA A 233 0.28 14.22 12.21
CA ALA A 233 0.97 13.07 12.78
C ALA A 233 1.43 12.11 11.68
N HIS A 234 2.67 11.64 11.82
CA HIS A 234 3.28 10.63 10.97
C HIS A 234 3.28 9.25 11.67
N SER A 235 2.86 8.20 10.97
CA SER A 235 2.98 6.83 11.47
C SER A 235 3.27 5.83 10.35
N VAL A 236 4.29 4.99 10.55
CA VAL A 236 4.56 3.85 9.66
C VAL A 236 3.59 2.73 10.04
N ARG A 237 2.73 2.34 9.09
CA ARG A 237 1.70 1.31 9.30
C ARG A 237 2.22 -0.08 9.04
N ASP A 238 3.07 -0.23 8.04
CA ASP A 238 3.44 -1.53 7.52
C ASP A 238 4.72 -1.44 6.70
N ILE A 239 5.58 -2.44 6.84
CA ILE A 239 6.83 -2.60 6.09
C ILE A 239 6.84 -4.04 5.59
N ARG A 240 6.84 -4.22 4.27
CA ARG A 240 6.85 -5.54 3.65
C ARG A 240 7.91 -5.64 2.57
N GLU A 241 8.59 -6.77 2.56
CA GLU A 241 9.44 -7.18 1.45
C GLU A 241 8.60 -7.83 0.35
N VAL A 242 8.74 -7.34 -0.87
CA VAL A 242 8.08 -7.86 -2.08
C VAL A 242 9.14 -8.03 -3.15
N GLY A 243 9.66 -9.25 -3.29
CA GLY A 243 10.75 -9.56 -4.20
C GLY A 243 12.01 -8.76 -3.86
N ASN A 244 12.52 -7.98 -4.82
CA ASN A 244 13.71 -7.14 -4.61
C ASN A 244 13.38 -5.74 -4.04
N PHE A 245 12.13 -5.46 -3.70
CA PHE A 245 11.68 -4.16 -3.20
C PHE A 245 11.11 -4.23 -1.78
N MET A 246 11.47 -3.26 -0.95
CA MET A 246 10.79 -2.93 0.29
C MET A 246 9.65 -1.97 -0.01
N THR A 247 8.46 -2.34 0.45
CA THR A 247 7.25 -1.53 0.38
C THR A 247 6.94 -1.02 1.78
N VAL A 248 6.86 0.29 1.94
CA VAL A 248 6.55 0.95 3.21
C VAL A 248 5.20 1.67 3.06
N THR A 249 4.29 1.43 3.99
CA THR A 249 3.01 2.14 4.07
C THR A 249 3.06 3.13 5.22
N VAL A 250 2.85 4.41 4.91
CA VAL A 250 2.83 5.51 5.87
C VAL A 250 1.41 6.08 5.94
N ALA A 251 0.97 6.43 7.14
CA ALA A 251 -0.27 7.15 7.39
C ALA A 251 0.03 8.54 7.96
N ILE A 252 -0.48 9.57 7.28
CA ILE A 252 -0.51 10.95 7.77
C ILE A 252 -1.91 11.23 8.31
N THR A 253 -1.99 11.79 9.52
CA THR A 253 -3.26 12.21 10.13
C THR A 253 -3.24 13.71 10.40
N ILE A 254 -4.25 14.44 9.93
CA ILE A 254 -4.45 15.88 10.14
C ILE A 254 -5.89 16.08 10.61
N ASP A 255 -6.10 16.78 11.73
CA ASP A 255 -7.43 17.05 12.30
C ASP A 255 -8.35 15.81 12.36
N GLY A 256 -7.81 14.64 12.70
CA GLY A 256 -8.55 13.37 12.78
C GLY A 256 -8.81 12.66 11.45
N VAL A 257 -8.41 13.23 10.30
CA VAL A 257 -8.47 12.58 8.99
C VAL A 257 -7.14 11.93 8.65
N THR A 258 -7.15 10.62 8.47
CA THR A 258 -5.96 9.84 8.11
C THR A 258 -5.96 9.47 6.62
N ARG A 259 -4.84 9.69 5.92
CA ARG A 259 -4.60 9.19 4.56
C ARG A 259 -3.29 8.45 4.49
N GLU A 260 -3.31 7.33 3.77
CA GLU A 260 -2.17 6.43 3.65
C GLU A 260 -1.46 6.59 2.31
N GLY A 261 -0.15 6.46 2.29
CA GLY A 261 0.70 6.44 1.11
C GLY A 261 1.60 5.21 1.13
N ILE A 262 1.93 4.69 -0.05
CA ILE A 262 2.78 3.51 -0.20
C ILE A 262 4.01 3.94 -0.99
N GLY A 263 5.19 3.72 -0.43
CA GLY A 263 6.46 3.99 -1.09
C GLY A 263 7.30 2.74 -1.25
N THR A 264 8.21 2.77 -2.21
CA THR A 264 9.01 1.61 -2.60
C THR A 264 10.50 1.95 -2.66
N GLY A 265 11.34 1.00 -2.26
CA GLY A 265 12.79 1.09 -2.38
C GLY A 265 13.45 -0.28 -2.44
N LEU A 266 14.76 -0.35 -2.70
CA LEU A 266 15.48 -1.63 -2.85
C LEU A 266 15.72 -2.30 -1.49
N VAL A 267 15.47 -3.61 -1.39
CA VAL A 267 15.63 -4.37 -0.12
C VAL A 267 17.07 -4.41 0.36
N ARG A 268 18.01 -4.60 -0.57
CA ARG A 268 19.43 -4.85 -0.25
C ARG A 268 20.22 -3.59 0.10
N SER A 269 19.54 -2.49 0.37
CA SER A 269 20.17 -1.22 0.70
C SER A 269 19.40 -0.55 1.83
N GLU A 270 20.11 -0.12 2.87
CA GLU A 270 19.56 0.73 3.92
C GLU A 270 18.94 2.01 3.32
N MET A 271 19.55 2.54 2.27
CA MET A 271 19.03 3.68 1.51
C MET A 271 17.67 3.37 0.87
N GLY A 272 17.41 2.10 0.52
CA GLY A 272 16.14 1.67 -0.05
C GLY A 272 14.99 1.76 0.94
N ILE A 273 15.19 1.39 2.20
CA ILE A 273 14.15 1.52 3.25
C ILE A 273 13.85 3.01 3.50
N LYS A 274 14.89 3.84 3.66
CA LYS A 274 14.72 5.30 3.83
C LYS A 274 14.00 5.93 2.65
N LYS A 275 14.37 5.56 1.43
CA LYS A 275 13.71 6.02 0.20
C LYS A 275 12.25 5.59 0.15
N ALA A 276 11.93 4.36 0.55
CA ALA A 276 10.57 3.85 0.57
C ALA A 276 9.70 4.64 1.57
N GLU A 277 10.20 4.93 2.76
CA GLU A 277 9.49 5.75 3.75
C GLU A 277 9.27 7.19 3.25
N HIS A 278 10.31 7.82 2.72
CA HIS A 278 10.20 9.18 2.16
C HIS A 278 9.20 9.24 1.01
N ASP A 279 9.19 8.25 0.12
CA ASP A 279 8.23 8.17 -0.97
C ASP A 279 6.79 7.95 -0.46
N ALA A 280 6.62 7.09 0.56
CA ALA A 280 5.34 6.83 1.20
C ALA A 280 4.75 8.10 1.86
N LEU A 281 5.59 8.86 2.58
CA LEU A 281 5.23 10.14 3.19
C LEU A 281 4.72 11.12 2.12
N LYS A 282 5.49 11.32 1.05
CA LYS A 282 5.10 12.23 -0.05
C LYS A 282 3.80 11.79 -0.71
N ARG A 283 3.62 10.49 -0.96
CA ARG A 283 2.37 9.96 -1.54
C ARG A 283 1.17 10.10 -0.61
N ALA A 284 1.36 10.00 0.70
CA ALA A 284 0.30 10.28 1.67
C ALA A 284 -0.08 11.78 1.66
N ALA A 285 0.94 12.65 1.65
CA ALA A 285 0.79 14.11 1.64
C ALA A 285 0.08 14.63 0.38
N VAL A 286 0.40 14.08 -0.79
CA VAL A 286 -0.25 14.42 -2.07
C VAL A 286 -1.76 14.20 -2.01
N LYS A 287 -2.21 13.18 -1.25
CA LYS A 287 -3.65 12.95 -1.09
C LYS A 287 -4.31 14.11 -0.38
N PHE A 288 -3.66 14.81 0.55
CA PHE A 288 -4.18 16.01 1.21
C PHE A 288 -4.18 17.25 0.30
N GLY A 289 -3.31 17.29 -0.71
CA GLY A 289 -3.27 18.36 -1.71
C GLY A 289 -1.88 18.87 -2.03
N ILE A 290 -0.88 18.51 -1.21
CA ILE A 290 0.49 19.03 -1.32
C ILE A 290 1.13 18.56 -2.63
N ALA A 291 1.70 19.50 -3.40
CA ALA A 291 2.41 19.22 -4.64
C ALA A 291 1.60 18.39 -5.66
N ARG A 292 0.26 18.45 -5.58
CA ARG A 292 -0.63 17.65 -6.44
C ARG A 292 -0.57 18.08 -7.91
N ASP A 293 -0.18 19.31 -8.16
CA ASP A 293 0.04 19.89 -9.49
C ASP A 293 1.21 19.23 -10.23
N LEU A 294 2.25 18.75 -9.53
CA LEU A 294 3.36 18.02 -10.14
C LEU A 294 2.88 16.71 -10.77
N TYR A 295 2.02 15.98 -10.06
CA TYR A 295 1.43 14.74 -10.57
C TYR A 295 0.47 14.97 -11.73
N LYS A 296 -0.25 16.11 -11.75
CA LYS A 296 -1.09 16.46 -12.89
C LYS A 296 -0.26 16.77 -14.13
N ARG A 297 0.81 17.55 -13.97
CA ARG A 297 1.74 17.87 -15.07
C ARG A 297 2.39 16.61 -15.64
N GLU A 298 2.82 15.68 -14.78
CA GLU A 298 3.33 14.37 -15.21
C GLU A 298 2.26 13.55 -15.94
N PHE A 299 1.04 13.47 -15.41
CA PHE A 299 -0.04 12.71 -16.04
C PHE A 299 -0.45 13.32 -17.38
N ASP A 300 -0.60 14.64 -17.46
CA ASP A 300 -0.89 15.35 -18.70
C ASP A 300 0.26 15.23 -19.72
N ALA A 301 1.51 15.13 -19.26
CA ALA A 301 2.66 14.88 -20.13
C ALA A 301 2.67 13.44 -20.67
N ILE A 302 2.36 12.45 -19.84
CA ILE A 302 2.23 11.04 -20.25
C ILE A 302 1.04 10.89 -21.19
N ASP A 303 -0.12 11.44 -20.85
CA ASP A 303 -1.29 11.44 -21.71
C ASP A 303 -0.98 12.19 -23.00
N ARG A 304 -0.26 13.31 -22.99
CA ARG A 304 0.21 13.95 -24.22
C ARG A 304 1.26 13.15 -24.95
N GLU A 305 2.05 12.27 -24.35
CA GLU A 305 2.94 11.40 -25.13
C GLU A 305 2.20 10.18 -25.69
N GLU A 306 1.21 9.67 -24.97
CA GLU A 306 0.31 8.62 -25.41
C GLU A 306 -0.71 9.14 -26.44
N THR A 307 -1.08 10.42 -26.36
CA THR A 307 -2.02 11.09 -27.25
C THR A 307 -1.38 12.03 -28.24
N ALA A 308 -0.12 12.49 -28.12
CA ALA A 308 0.63 13.20 -29.18
C ALA A 308 1.12 12.25 -30.27
N THR A 309 0.27 11.31 -30.62
CA THR A 309 0.02 11.01 -32.03
C THR A 309 -1.49 11.03 -32.29
N PRO A 310 -2.08 12.19 -32.66
CA PRO A 310 -3.34 12.18 -33.37
C PRO A 310 -3.31 13.28 -34.45
N ALA A 311 -2.21 13.40 -35.19
CA ALA A 311 -2.16 14.09 -36.47
C ALA A 311 -0.76 13.95 -37.09
N ALA A 312 -0.72 13.38 -38.29
CA ALA A 312 0.37 13.42 -39.25
C ALA A 312 1.62 12.58 -38.93
N LYS A 313 1.51 11.27 -39.10
CA LYS A 313 1.86 10.58 -40.36
C LYS A 313 1.58 9.09 -40.18
N THR A 314 1.15 8.44 -41.24
CA THR A 314 1.02 7.00 -41.44
C THR A 314 2.41 6.35 -41.40
N GLU A 315 3.15 6.51 -40.30
CA GLU A 315 4.48 5.92 -40.14
C GLU A 315 4.31 4.52 -39.58
N PHE A 316 4.50 3.54 -40.46
CA PHE A 316 4.64 2.15 -40.08
C PHE A 316 5.78 2.00 -39.06
N SER A 317 5.56 1.19 -38.03
CA SER A 317 6.52 0.98 -36.95
C SER A 317 7.87 0.50 -37.52
N ALA A 318 8.99 1.03 -37.01
CA ALA A 318 10.33 0.64 -37.43
C ALA A 318 10.62 -0.87 -37.26
N ASP A 319 9.92 -1.54 -36.34
CA ASP A 319 9.98 -2.99 -36.11
C ASP A 319 8.59 -3.62 -36.35
N PRO A 320 8.21 -3.91 -37.60
CA PRO A 320 6.87 -4.40 -37.90
C PRO A 320 6.69 -5.89 -37.58
N VAL A 321 7.78 -6.64 -37.38
CA VAL A 321 7.79 -8.09 -37.16
C VAL A 321 7.71 -8.44 -35.68
N ALA A 322 6.77 -9.32 -35.31
CA ALA A 322 6.60 -9.78 -33.94
C ALA A 322 7.76 -10.67 -33.48
N GLN A 323 8.42 -10.26 -32.39
CA GLN A 323 9.49 -11.03 -31.74
C GLN A 323 8.97 -12.10 -30.76
N SER A 324 7.67 -12.08 -30.45
CA SER A 324 7.05 -13.02 -29.51
C SER A 324 5.60 -13.31 -29.86
N ILE A 325 5.10 -14.49 -29.45
CA ILE A 325 3.73 -14.94 -29.70
C ILE A 325 2.69 -13.99 -29.10
N SER A 326 3.01 -13.35 -27.96
CA SER A 326 2.12 -12.39 -27.30
C SER A 326 1.99 -11.05 -28.04
N ASP A 327 2.94 -10.74 -28.92
CA ASP A 327 2.93 -9.53 -29.75
C ASP A 327 2.46 -9.78 -31.18
N LEU A 328 2.33 -11.04 -31.58
CA LEU A 328 1.87 -11.46 -32.90
C LEU A 328 0.44 -10.96 -33.18
N VAL A 329 0.20 -10.60 -34.44
CA VAL A 329 -1.11 -10.19 -34.95
C VAL A 329 -2.21 -11.17 -34.55
N THR A 330 -3.34 -10.62 -34.11
CA THR A 330 -4.48 -11.46 -33.71
C THR A 330 -5.22 -12.00 -34.93
N SER A 331 -5.90 -13.15 -34.78
CA SER A 331 -6.77 -13.72 -35.82
C SER A 331 -7.85 -12.74 -36.28
N LYS A 332 -8.40 -11.94 -35.36
CA LYS A 332 -9.39 -10.89 -35.67
C LYS A 332 -8.80 -9.79 -36.55
N GLN A 333 -7.59 -9.31 -36.25
CA GLN A 333 -6.90 -8.31 -37.06
C GLN A 333 -6.54 -8.85 -38.44
N LEU A 334 -6.02 -10.09 -38.54
CA LEU A 334 -5.78 -10.75 -39.84
C LEU A 334 -7.04 -10.86 -40.69
N SER A 335 -8.16 -11.23 -40.07
CA SER A 335 -9.45 -11.29 -40.77
C SER A 335 -9.89 -9.93 -41.29
N MET A 336 -9.67 -8.87 -40.49
CA MET A 336 -10.02 -7.51 -40.86
C MET A 336 -9.14 -6.98 -42.00
N ILE A 337 -7.82 -7.20 -41.94
CA ILE A 337 -6.87 -6.85 -43.01
C ILE A 337 -7.28 -7.51 -44.33
N ARG A 338 -7.55 -8.82 -44.30
CA ARG A 338 -7.94 -9.57 -45.51
C ARG A 338 -9.28 -9.11 -46.08
N MET A 339 -10.23 -8.76 -45.23
CA MET A 339 -11.53 -8.25 -45.65
C MET A 339 -11.42 -6.89 -46.33
N LEU A 340 -10.69 -5.94 -45.72
CA LEU A 340 -10.47 -4.61 -46.28
C LEU A 340 -9.67 -4.68 -47.58
N ALA A 341 -8.63 -5.51 -47.64
CA ALA A 341 -7.86 -5.72 -48.85
C ALA A 341 -8.71 -6.28 -50.00
N ARG A 342 -9.61 -7.25 -49.72
CA ARG A 342 -10.57 -7.76 -50.70
C ARG A 342 -11.56 -6.70 -51.18
N GLU A 343 -12.08 -5.89 -50.27
CA GLU A 343 -12.99 -4.78 -50.60
C GLU A 343 -12.32 -3.78 -51.56
N LYS A 344 -11.03 -3.53 -51.38
CA LYS A 344 -10.23 -2.63 -52.22
C LYS A 344 -9.59 -3.30 -53.43
N SER A 345 -9.79 -4.61 -53.63
CA SER A 345 -9.12 -5.41 -54.67
C SER A 345 -7.59 -5.35 -54.63
N ILE A 346 -7.01 -5.26 -53.43
CA ILE A 346 -5.56 -5.23 -53.19
C ILE A 346 -5.12 -6.57 -52.56
N ASN A 347 -3.91 -7.03 -52.89
CA ASN A 347 -3.32 -8.17 -52.20
C ASN A 347 -2.69 -7.70 -50.87
N ALA A 348 -3.28 -8.13 -49.75
CA ALA A 348 -2.87 -7.71 -48.41
C ALA A 348 -1.39 -8.01 -48.11
N ASP A 349 -0.88 -9.17 -48.51
CA ASP A 349 0.51 -9.55 -48.23
C ASP A 349 1.50 -8.78 -49.11
N GLU A 350 1.14 -8.44 -50.34
CA GLU A 350 1.96 -7.59 -51.22
C GLU A 350 2.02 -6.15 -50.70
N GLU A 351 0.89 -5.59 -50.29
CA GLU A 351 0.81 -4.25 -49.71
C GLU A 351 1.59 -4.19 -48.38
N CYS A 352 1.43 -5.21 -47.53
CA CYS A 352 2.20 -5.35 -46.29
C CYS A 352 3.70 -5.48 -46.55
N SER A 353 4.11 -6.26 -47.55
CA SER A 353 5.50 -6.41 -47.94
C SER A 353 6.07 -5.12 -48.54
N ALA A 354 5.29 -4.36 -49.31
CA ALA A 354 5.71 -3.10 -49.89
C ALA A 354 5.95 -2.02 -48.82
N LEU A 355 5.13 -2.01 -47.76
CA LEU A 355 5.18 -0.98 -46.71
C LEU A 355 6.12 -1.33 -45.56
N MET A 356 6.20 -2.61 -45.20
CA MET A 356 6.84 -3.08 -43.97
C MET A 356 7.81 -4.25 -44.18
N ASN A 357 8.05 -4.66 -45.43
CA ASN A 357 8.97 -5.76 -45.80
C ASN A 357 8.76 -7.07 -45.01
N CYS A 358 7.50 -7.38 -44.69
CA CYS A 358 7.10 -8.59 -43.98
C CYS A 358 5.71 -9.06 -44.39
N LYS A 359 5.34 -10.29 -44.03
CA LYS A 359 4.00 -10.85 -44.32
C LYS A 359 2.99 -10.37 -43.29
N CYS A 360 1.71 -10.34 -43.67
CA CYS A 360 0.63 -9.97 -42.74
C CYS A 360 0.60 -10.85 -41.49
N SER A 361 0.97 -12.14 -41.61
CA SER A 361 1.01 -13.10 -40.50
C SER A 361 2.14 -12.86 -39.50
N GLU A 362 3.15 -12.07 -39.85
CA GLU A 362 4.34 -11.82 -39.03
C GLU A 362 4.24 -10.47 -38.30
N LEU A 363 3.18 -9.71 -38.55
CA LEU A 363 3.00 -8.39 -37.99
C LEU A 363 2.86 -8.40 -36.47
N THR A 364 3.37 -7.34 -35.84
CA THR A 364 2.97 -6.99 -34.48
C THR A 364 1.51 -6.54 -34.44
N ARG A 365 0.85 -6.65 -33.28
CA ARG A 365 -0.52 -6.12 -33.11
C ARG A 365 -0.63 -4.63 -33.43
N ARG A 366 0.43 -3.86 -33.19
CA ARG A 366 0.48 -2.42 -33.49
C ARG A 366 0.64 -2.17 -34.99
N ALA A 367 1.55 -2.87 -35.64
CA ALA A 367 1.76 -2.76 -37.09
C ALA A 367 0.51 -3.21 -37.88
N ALA A 368 -0.18 -4.26 -37.40
CA ALA A 368 -1.45 -4.71 -37.96
C ALA A 368 -2.55 -3.64 -37.84
N SER A 369 -2.66 -2.94 -36.70
CA SER A 369 -3.62 -1.83 -36.56
C SER A 369 -3.29 -0.66 -37.49
N ALA A 370 -2.01 -0.33 -37.67
CA ALA A 370 -1.59 0.71 -38.61
C ALA A 370 -1.93 0.34 -40.07
N LEU A 371 -1.71 -0.93 -40.46
CA LEU A 371 -2.08 -1.43 -41.78
C LEU A 371 -3.61 -1.40 -42.02
N ILE A 372 -4.41 -1.70 -41.00
CA ILE A 372 -5.88 -1.59 -41.07
C ILE A 372 -6.29 -0.15 -41.37
N VAL A 373 -5.71 0.82 -40.68
CA VAL A 373 -5.99 2.25 -40.91
C VAL A 373 -5.59 2.66 -42.33
N HIS A 374 -4.39 2.26 -42.78
CA HIS A 374 -3.94 2.50 -44.15
C HIS A 374 -4.89 1.91 -45.21
N LEU A 375 -5.34 0.67 -45.03
CA LEU A 375 -6.31 0.03 -45.94
C LEU A 375 -7.70 0.67 -45.92
N GLN A 376 -8.10 1.28 -44.80
CA GLN A 376 -9.34 2.05 -44.70
C GLN A 376 -9.25 3.39 -45.43
N GLU A 377 -8.09 4.06 -45.32
CA GLU A 377 -7.81 5.36 -45.94
C GLU A 377 -7.53 5.26 -47.45
N LEU A 378 -7.09 4.08 -47.92
CA LEU A 378 -6.96 3.79 -49.34
C LEU A 378 -8.33 3.92 -50.03
N THR A 379 -8.48 4.98 -50.83
CA THR A 379 -9.62 5.15 -51.72
C THR A 379 -9.54 4.08 -52.81
N ALA A 380 -10.67 3.44 -53.12
CA ALA A 380 -10.70 2.40 -54.14
C ALA A 380 -10.26 3.01 -55.48
N GLN A 381 -9.09 2.61 -55.98
CA GLN A 381 -8.70 2.96 -57.34
C GLN A 381 -9.70 2.29 -58.28
N HIS A 382 -10.49 3.11 -58.96
CA HIS A 382 -11.42 2.66 -59.98
C HIS A 382 -10.63 2.03 -61.12
N VAL A 383 -10.53 0.71 -61.13
CA VAL A 383 -10.05 -0.02 -62.31
C VAL A 383 -11.16 0.07 -63.37
N PRO A 384 -10.89 0.58 -64.59
CA PRO A 384 -11.89 0.59 -65.64
C PRO A 384 -12.14 -0.87 -66.06
N MET A 385 -13.39 -1.34 -65.88
CA MET A 385 -13.86 -2.59 -66.46
C MET A 385 -13.53 -2.59 -67.96
N ARG A 386 -12.63 -3.47 -68.39
CA ARG A 386 -12.54 -3.84 -69.81
C ARG A 386 -13.85 -4.52 -70.17
N ARG A 387 -14.64 -3.86 -71.03
CA ARG A 387 -15.76 -4.49 -71.72
C ARG A 387 -15.20 -5.62 -72.57
N ALA A 388 -15.59 -6.86 -72.27
CA ALA A 388 -15.45 -7.96 -73.19
C ALA A 388 -16.42 -7.72 -74.36
N GLY A 389 -15.86 -7.68 -75.58
CA GLY A 389 -16.58 -7.87 -76.82
C GLY A 389 -16.57 -9.33 -77.24
#